data_AF-A0A4R4RKQ4-F1
#
_entry.id   AF-A0A4R4RKQ4-F1
#
_cell.length_a   1.000
_cell.length_b   1.000
_cell.length_c   1.000
_cell.angle_alpha   90.00
_cell.angle_beta   90.00
_cell.angle_gamma   90.00
#
_symmetry.space_group_name_H-M   'P 1'
#
loop_
_entity.id
_entity.type
_entity.pdbx_description
1 polymer ?
#
loop_
_entity_poly.entity_id
_entity_poly.type
_entity_poly.pdbx_seq_one_letter_code
_entity_poly.pdbx_strand_id
1 'polypeptide(L)'
;MKPTELERFLTDRLDEITAEVVGEIATRVPAYTHLRAGAVLDLVRAAVAGYLGARDRAAVLDSFRDLGASEARAGHEIHHFERAVRTGARVVVRRTASAAARIYPPTTEYVTVMETAFTAEGEIVEAAVDGHCRAMRPDMDRRLRTLLTEN
;
A
#
# COMPACT_ATOMS: atom_id res chain seq x y z
N MET A 1 -15.49 -13.64 -15.46
CA MET A 1 -15.36 -12.36 -16.20
C MET A 1 -13.94 -12.33 -16.76
N LYS A 2 -13.74 -11.93 -18.02
CA LYS A 2 -12.38 -11.86 -18.58
C LYS A 2 -11.67 -10.62 -17.99
N PRO A 3 -10.35 -10.67 -17.72
CA PRO A 3 -9.61 -9.51 -17.27
C PRO A 3 -9.74 -8.37 -18.27
N THR A 4 -9.92 -7.14 -17.78
CA THR A 4 -9.88 -5.96 -18.65
C THR A 4 -8.48 -5.83 -19.27
N GLU A 5 -8.36 -5.11 -20.38
CA GLU A 5 -7.05 -4.85 -20.99
C GLU A 5 -6.09 -4.16 -20.00
N LEU A 6 -6.61 -3.24 -19.18
CA LEU A 6 -5.87 -2.58 -18.12
C LEU A 6 -5.40 -3.56 -17.03
N GLU A 7 -6.29 -4.45 -16.58
CA GLU A 7 -5.96 -5.46 -15.57
C GLU A 7 -4.85 -6.38 -16.05
N ARG A 8 -4.93 -6.85 -17.30
CA ARG A 8 -3.87 -7.67 -17.91
C ARG A 8 -2.56 -6.90 -18.00
N PHE A 9 -2.60 -5.66 -18.47
CA PHE A 9 -1.41 -4.83 -18.62
C PHE A 9 -0.64 -4.63 -17.31
N LEU A 10 -1.35 -4.41 -16.19
CA LEU A 10 -0.71 -4.26 -14.88
C LEU A 10 -0.26 -5.61 -14.29
N THR A 11 -1.08 -6.65 -14.45
CA THR A 11 -0.77 -7.99 -13.91
C THR A 11 0.46 -8.60 -14.56
N ASP A 12 0.61 -8.45 -15.89
CA ASP A 12 1.76 -8.96 -16.64
C ASP A 12 3.08 -8.26 -16.27
N ARG A 13 3.01 -7.13 -15.56
CA ARG A 13 4.15 -6.28 -15.19
C ARG A 13 4.36 -6.18 -13.69
N LEU A 14 3.76 -7.07 -12.89
CA LEU A 14 3.84 -7.01 -11.43
C LEU A 14 5.29 -7.01 -10.92
N ASP A 15 6.18 -7.81 -11.51
CA ASP A 15 7.59 -7.84 -11.09
C ASP A 15 8.30 -6.51 -11.33
N GLU A 16 8.03 -5.87 -12.47
CA GLU A 16 8.59 -4.55 -12.79
C GLU A 16 8.05 -3.47 -11.85
N ILE A 17 6.73 -3.45 -11.62
CA ILE A 17 6.08 -2.50 -10.72
C ILE A 17 6.62 -2.71 -9.29
N THR A 18 6.80 -3.96 -8.87
CA THR A 18 7.33 -4.32 -7.55
C THR A 18 8.77 -3.84 -7.39
N ALA A 19 9.62 -4.04 -8.40
CA ALA A 19 10.99 -3.56 -8.38
C ALA A 19 11.06 -2.02 -8.29
N GLU A 20 10.18 -1.31 -9.00
CA GLU A 20 10.10 0.15 -8.92
C GLU A 20 9.61 0.63 -7.54
N VAL A 21 8.59 -0.03 -6.96
CA VAL A 21 8.13 0.24 -5.60
C VAL A 21 9.27 0.13 -4.61
N VAL A 22 10.04 -0.97 -4.65
CA VAL A 22 11.19 -1.17 -3.77
C VAL A 22 12.26 -0.10 -4.00
N GLY A 23 12.60 0.19 -5.26
CA GLY A 23 13.61 1.20 -5.60
C GLY A 23 13.25 2.60 -5.10
N GLU A 24 11.99 3.01 -5.27
CA GLU A 24 11.49 4.30 -4.81
C GLU A 24 11.42 4.39 -3.28
N ILE A 25 10.98 3.32 -2.60
CA ILE A 25 11.00 3.27 -1.14
C ILE A 25 12.43 3.35 -0.62
N ALA A 26 13.36 2.55 -1.15
CA ALA A 26 14.75 2.55 -0.71
C ALA A 26 15.42 3.92 -0.92
N THR A 27 15.09 4.61 -2.01
CA THR A 27 15.61 5.95 -2.31
C THR A 27 15.08 7.00 -1.35
N ARG A 28 13.79 6.94 -0.99
CA ARG A 28 13.12 8.00 -0.22
C ARG A 28 13.09 7.72 1.27
N VAL A 29 13.16 6.47 1.70
CA VAL A 29 12.99 6.04 3.09
C VAL A 29 14.17 5.15 3.49
N PRO A 30 15.29 5.73 3.97
CA PRO A 30 16.52 4.98 4.27
C PRO A 30 16.33 3.79 5.22
N ALA A 31 15.39 3.88 6.16
CA ALA A 31 15.01 2.79 7.07
C ALA A 31 14.58 1.50 6.35
N TYR A 32 14.10 1.60 5.11
CA TYR A 32 13.58 0.49 4.32
C TYR A 32 14.48 0.07 3.15
N THR A 33 15.76 0.48 3.15
CA THR A 33 16.76 0.05 2.14
C THR A 33 16.97 -1.46 2.08
N HIS A 34 16.56 -2.19 3.13
CA HIS A 34 16.64 -3.64 3.21
C HIS A 34 15.51 -4.38 2.48
N LEU A 35 14.45 -3.69 2.04
CA LEU A 35 13.31 -4.30 1.37
C LEU A 35 13.74 -5.03 0.08
N ARG A 36 13.12 -6.19 -0.15
CA ARG A 36 13.34 -7.01 -1.35
C ARG A 36 12.03 -7.18 -2.11
N ALA A 37 12.10 -7.26 -3.44
CA ALA A 37 10.92 -7.38 -4.29
C ALA A 37 10.00 -8.54 -3.89
N GLY A 38 10.57 -9.72 -3.63
CA GLY A 38 9.80 -10.89 -3.19
C GLY A 38 9.03 -10.68 -1.88
N ALA A 39 9.48 -9.79 -1.00
CA ALA A 39 8.81 -9.52 0.27
C ALA A 39 7.56 -8.63 0.12
N VAL A 40 7.44 -7.89 -0.98
CA VAL A 40 6.35 -6.93 -1.21
C VAL A 40 5.50 -7.25 -2.44
N LEU A 41 5.85 -8.28 -3.21
CA LEU A 41 5.14 -8.67 -4.44
C LEU A 41 3.64 -8.91 -4.20
N ASP A 42 3.29 -9.65 -3.15
CA ASP A 42 1.88 -9.95 -2.86
C ASP A 42 1.11 -8.70 -2.42
N LEU A 43 1.75 -7.76 -1.73
CA LEU A 43 1.18 -6.47 -1.37
C LEU A 43 0.97 -5.58 -2.60
N VAL A 44 1.93 -5.58 -3.53
CA VAL A 44 1.80 -4.85 -4.81
C VAL A 44 0.67 -5.46 -5.65
N ARG A 45 0.55 -6.80 -5.69
CA ARG A 45 -0.57 -7.48 -6.35
C ARG A 45 -1.90 -7.09 -5.73
N ALA A 46 -2.00 -7.06 -4.40
CA ALA A 46 -3.20 -6.63 -3.69
C ALA A 46 -3.53 -5.16 -3.97
N ALA A 47 -2.55 -4.27 -3.99
CA ALA A 47 -2.74 -2.86 -4.34
C ALA A 47 -3.26 -2.67 -5.77
N VAL A 48 -2.65 -3.35 -6.75
CA VAL A 48 -3.11 -3.32 -8.15
C VAL A 48 -4.56 -3.81 -8.26
N ALA A 49 -4.91 -4.89 -7.56
CA ALA A 49 -6.29 -5.37 -7.52
C ALA A 49 -7.23 -4.29 -6.94
N GLY A 50 -6.87 -3.65 -5.82
CA GLY A 50 -7.64 -2.55 -5.23
C GLY A 50 -7.84 -1.38 -6.20
N TYR A 51 -6.80 -1.00 -6.94
CA TYR A 51 -6.84 0.16 -7.85
C TYR A 51 -7.67 -0.11 -9.11
N LEU A 52 -7.86 -1.38 -9.46
CA LEU A 52 -8.73 -1.81 -10.54
C LEU A 52 -10.18 -2.03 -10.08
N GLY A 53 -10.50 -1.71 -8.82
CA GLY A 53 -11.83 -1.88 -8.26
C GLY A 53 -12.15 -3.35 -7.96
N ALA A 54 -11.19 -4.11 -7.41
CA ALA A 54 -11.37 -5.51 -7.04
C ALA A 54 -12.69 -5.74 -6.28
N ARG A 55 -13.36 -6.85 -6.59
CA ARG A 55 -14.60 -7.27 -5.92
C ARG A 55 -14.43 -7.49 -4.42
N ASP A 56 -13.21 -7.84 -3.98
CA ASP A 56 -12.89 -8.06 -2.57
C ASP A 56 -11.97 -6.96 -2.02
N ARG A 57 -12.48 -5.74 -2.02
CA ARG A 57 -11.81 -4.57 -1.44
C ARG A 57 -11.48 -4.79 0.04
N ALA A 58 -12.32 -5.51 0.78
CA ALA A 58 -12.10 -5.79 2.20
C ALA A 58 -10.82 -6.60 2.42
N ALA A 59 -10.63 -7.70 1.68
CA ALA A 59 -9.42 -8.51 1.78
C ALA A 59 -8.15 -7.74 1.40
N VAL A 60 -8.22 -6.83 0.42
CA VAL A 60 -7.10 -5.94 0.08
C VAL A 60 -6.75 -5.07 1.30
N LEU A 61 -7.73 -4.39 1.90
CA LEU A 61 -7.48 -3.53 3.06
C LEU A 61 -6.99 -4.33 4.27
N ASP A 62 -7.50 -5.55 4.50
CA ASP A 62 -7.03 -6.42 5.58
C ASP A 62 -5.56 -6.80 5.41
N SER A 63 -5.11 -7.08 4.18
CA SER A 63 -3.68 -7.34 3.90
C SER A 63 -2.79 -6.16 4.31
N PHE A 64 -3.27 -4.93 4.13
CA PHE A 64 -2.55 -3.73 4.56
C PHE A 64 -2.62 -3.50 6.07
N ARG A 65 -3.76 -3.79 6.72
CA ARG A 65 -3.85 -3.78 8.19
C ARG A 65 -2.86 -4.78 8.81
N ASP A 66 -2.76 -5.97 8.24
CA ASP A 66 -1.85 -7.02 8.69
C ASP A 66 -0.38 -6.62 8.50
N LEU A 67 -0.05 -5.98 7.36
CA LEU A 67 1.25 -5.36 7.15
C LEU A 67 1.57 -4.36 8.27
N GLY A 68 0.67 -3.41 8.53
CA GLY A 68 0.85 -2.40 9.58
C GLY A 68 1.08 -3.02 10.96
N ALA A 69 0.28 -4.03 11.30
CA ALA A 69 0.43 -4.75 12.56
C ALA A 69 1.76 -5.52 12.64
N SER A 70 2.23 -6.09 11.53
CA SER A 70 3.53 -6.77 11.45
C SER A 70 4.69 -5.79 11.66
N GLU A 71 4.63 -4.64 11.02
CA GLU A 71 5.67 -3.59 11.11
C GLU A 71 5.74 -2.99 12.52
N ALA A 72 4.59 -2.78 13.17
CA ALA A 72 4.52 -2.40 14.57
C ALA A 72 5.20 -3.44 15.48
N ARG A 73 4.92 -4.73 15.28
CA ARG A 73 5.55 -5.83 16.04
C ARG A 73 7.05 -5.93 15.79
N ALA A 74 7.52 -5.56 14.60
CA ALA A 74 8.94 -5.47 14.28
C ALA A 74 9.63 -4.25 14.91
N GLY A 75 8.87 -3.35 15.56
CA GLY A 75 9.40 -2.15 16.21
C GLY A 75 9.69 -1.00 15.25
N HIS A 76 9.18 -1.05 14.01
CA HIS A 76 9.37 0.03 13.04
C HIS A 76 8.53 1.25 13.41
N GLU A 77 9.15 2.42 13.32
CA GLU A 77 8.50 3.68 13.66
C GLU A 77 7.42 4.04 12.64
N ILE A 78 6.25 4.45 13.15
CA ILE A 78 5.06 4.71 12.34
C ILE A 78 5.30 5.71 11.21
N HIS A 79 6.12 6.73 11.43
CA HIS A 79 6.37 7.77 10.42
C HIS A 79 7.22 7.26 9.26
N HIS A 80 8.20 6.38 9.52
CA HIS A 80 8.96 5.71 8.48
C HIS A 80 8.08 4.73 7.70
N PHE A 81 7.26 3.97 8.42
CA PHE A 81 6.33 3.03 7.82
C PHE A 81 5.28 3.72 6.92
N GLU A 82 4.58 4.72 7.43
CA GLU A 82 3.59 5.48 6.66
C GLU A 82 4.21 6.09 5.40
N ARG A 83 5.42 6.66 5.53
CA ARG A 83 6.14 7.24 4.39
C ARG A 83 6.51 6.17 3.34
N ALA A 84 6.88 4.97 3.77
CA ALA A 84 7.17 3.85 2.87
C ALA A 84 5.91 3.42 2.12
N VAL A 85 4.78 3.21 2.83
CA VAL A 85 3.50 2.82 2.23
C VAL A 85 3.01 3.88 1.23
N ARG A 86 3.00 5.16 1.61
CA ARG A 86 2.65 6.27 0.70
C ARG A 86 3.58 6.37 -0.51
N THR A 87 4.84 5.98 -0.36
CA THR A 87 5.80 6.00 -1.48
C THR A 87 5.50 4.87 -2.45
N GLY A 88 5.29 3.65 -1.97
CA GLY A 88 4.90 2.51 -2.81
C GLY A 88 3.55 2.73 -3.50
N ALA A 89 2.54 3.20 -2.76
CA ALA A 89 1.20 3.44 -3.29
C ALA A 89 1.21 4.43 -4.48
N ARG A 90 1.96 5.54 -4.36
CA ARG A 90 2.14 6.52 -5.46
C ARG A 90 2.79 5.92 -6.71
N VAL A 91 3.70 4.96 -6.57
CA VAL A 91 4.28 4.26 -7.73
C VAL A 91 3.20 3.47 -8.46
N VAL A 92 2.37 2.73 -7.71
CA VAL A 92 1.26 1.96 -8.28
C VAL A 92 0.26 2.90 -8.96
N VAL A 93 -0.09 4.04 -8.36
CA VAL A 93 -1.02 5.02 -8.97
C VAL A 93 -0.45 5.55 -10.28
N ARG A 94 0.83 5.94 -10.29
CA ARG A 94 1.52 6.43 -11.49
C ARG A 94 1.51 5.37 -12.61
N ARG A 95 1.71 4.11 -12.26
CA ARG A 95 1.67 2.99 -13.22
C ARG A 95 0.26 2.74 -13.75
N THR A 96 -0.76 2.78 -12.89
CA THR A 96 -2.17 2.72 -13.30
C THR A 96 -2.52 3.86 -14.24
N ALA A 97 -2.15 5.11 -13.91
CA ALA A 97 -2.39 6.27 -14.76
C ALA A 97 -1.72 6.14 -16.13
N SER A 98 -0.46 5.72 -16.14
CA SER A 98 0.30 5.54 -17.38
C SER A 98 -0.27 4.42 -18.26
N ALA A 99 -0.79 3.35 -17.66
CA ALA A 99 -1.46 2.28 -18.38
C ALA A 99 -2.83 2.73 -18.91
N ALA A 100 -3.63 3.38 -18.06
CA ALA A 100 -4.95 3.89 -18.41
C ALA A 100 -4.87 4.91 -19.56
N ALA A 101 -3.92 5.85 -19.53
CA ALA A 101 -3.74 6.85 -20.58
C ALA A 101 -3.33 6.26 -21.94
N ARG A 102 -2.79 5.04 -21.96
CA ARG A 102 -2.44 4.33 -23.20
C ARG A 102 -3.62 3.55 -23.78
N ILE A 103 -4.50 3.06 -22.92
CA ILE A 103 -5.61 2.17 -23.28
C ILE A 103 -6.86 2.98 -23.58
N TYR A 104 -7.14 3.98 -22.75
CA TYR A 104 -8.27 4.89 -22.90
C TYR A 104 -7.73 6.22 -23.45
N PRO A 105 -8.25 6.72 -24.59
CA PRO A 105 -8.20 8.16 -24.87
C PRO A 105 -8.78 8.93 -23.67
N PRO A 106 -8.52 10.24 -23.47
CA PRO A 106 -9.03 11.00 -22.32
C PRO A 106 -10.56 11.09 -22.38
N THR A 107 -11.21 10.05 -21.88
CA THR A 107 -12.65 9.81 -21.86
C THR A 107 -13.08 9.64 -20.40
N THR A 108 -14.39 9.57 -20.18
CA THR A 108 -15.00 9.23 -18.88
C THR A 108 -14.39 7.97 -18.26
N GLU A 109 -13.97 6.99 -19.06
CA GLU A 109 -13.38 5.73 -18.59
C GLU A 109 -12.02 5.96 -17.90
N TYR A 110 -11.17 6.81 -18.47
CA TYR A 110 -9.91 7.21 -17.83
C TYR A 110 -10.18 7.88 -16.48
N VAL A 111 -11.15 8.80 -16.43
CA VAL A 111 -11.51 9.52 -15.20
C VAL A 111 -11.97 8.54 -14.12
N THR A 112 -12.88 7.62 -14.44
CA THR A 112 -13.38 6.61 -13.50
C THR A 112 -12.27 5.71 -12.96
N VAL A 113 -11.34 5.28 -13.82
CA VAL A 113 -10.18 4.48 -13.38
C VAL A 113 -9.32 5.27 -12.39
N MET A 114 -9.06 6.54 -12.67
CA MET A 114 -8.22 7.36 -11.81
C MET A 114 -8.88 7.71 -10.48
N GLU A 115 -10.18 8.02 -10.47
CA GLU A 115 -10.94 8.21 -9.22
C GLU A 115 -10.91 6.96 -8.34
N THR A 116 -11.05 5.78 -8.95
CA THR A 116 -10.95 4.49 -8.25
C THR A 116 -9.56 4.29 -7.66
N ALA A 117 -8.51 4.54 -8.45
CA ALA A 117 -7.12 4.39 -8.01
C ALA A 117 -6.75 5.34 -6.86
N PHE A 118 -7.12 6.62 -6.94
CA PHE A 118 -6.85 7.59 -5.86
C PHE A 118 -7.63 7.26 -4.58
N THR A 119 -8.88 6.81 -4.70
CA THR A 119 -9.66 6.38 -3.54
C THR A 119 -8.99 5.18 -2.86
N ALA A 120 -8.59 4.18 -3.65
CA ALA A 120 -7.93 3.00 -3.13
C ALA A 120 -6.54 3.31 -2.54
N GLU A 121 -5.80 4.30 -3.08
CA GLU A 121 -4.54 4.77 -2.50
C GLU A 121 -4.73 5.26 -1.05
N GLY A 122 -5.71 6.14 -0.84
CA GLY A 122 -5.98 6.71 0.48
C GLY A 122 -6.35 5.63 1.50
N GLU A 123 -7.23 4.72 1.12
CA GLU A 123 -7.70 3.65 2.00
C GLU A 123 -6.62 2.62 2.32
N ILE A 124 -5.75 2.28 1.36
CA ILE A 124 -4.64 1.36 1.59
C ILE A 124 -3.67 1.96 2.61
N VAL A 125 -3.35 3.25 2.48
CA VAL A 125 -2.49 3.95 3.44
C VAL A 125 -3.16 4.00 4.82
N GLU A 126 -4.44 4.35 4.88
CA GLU A 126 -5.20 4.42 6.13
C GLU A 126 -5.28 3.05 6.82
N ALA A 127 -5.58 1.98 6.07
CA ALA A 127 -5.63 0.62 6.58
C ALA A 127 -4.29 0.17 7.16
N ALA A 128 -3.19 0.46 6.46
CA ALA A 128 -1.85 0.17 6.95
C ALA A 128 -1.54 0.90 8.27
N VAL A 129 -1.80 2.20 8.33
CA VAL A 129 -1.56 3.03 9.52
C VAL A 129 -2.45 2.59 10.70
N ASP A 130 -3.73 2.30 10.44
CA ASP A 130 -4.67 1.80 11.45
C ASP A 130 -4.20 0.46 12.04
N GLY A 131 -3.74 -0.46 11.19
CA GLY A 131 -3.16 -1.73 11.62
C GLY A 131 -1.95 -1.56 12.55
N HIS A 132 -1.05 -0.64 12.20
CA HIS A 132 0.12 -0.29 13.03
C HIS A 132 -0.29 0.29 14.39
N CYS A 133 -1.16 1.31 14.38
CA CYS A 133 -1.66 1.97 15.58
C CYS A 133 -2.35 0.98 16.53
N ARG A 134 -3.23 0.10 16.00
CA ARG A 134 -3.94 -0.90 16.81
C ARG A 134 -2.99 -1.89 17.48
N ALA A 135 -1.96 -2.33 16.77
CA ALA A 135 -0.96 -3.24 17.33
C ALA A 135 -0.15 -2.60 18.46
N MET A 136 0.02 -1.28 18.46
CA MET A 136 0.78 -0.56 19.49
C MET A 136 0.00 -0.14 20.73
N ARG A 137 -1.34 -0.08 20.66
CA ARG A 137 -2.18 0.33 21.80
C ARG A 137 -1.88 -0.43 23.10
N PRO A 138 -1.75 -1.76 23.14
CA PRO A 138 -1.50 -2.48 24.38
C PRO A 138 -0.20 -2.08 25.08
N ASP A 139 0.85 -1.81 24.31
CA ASP A 139 2.15 -1.39 24.85
C ASP A 139 2.13 0.07 25.29
N MET A 140 1.42 0.94 24.56
CA MET A 140 1.17 2.33 24.99
C MET A 140 0.40 2.37 26.31
N ASP A 141 -0.68 1.58 26.44
CA ASP A 141 -1.49 1.49 27.65
C ASP A 141 -0.70 0.93 28.84
N ARG A 142 0.25 0.01 28.59
CA ARG A 142 1.16 -0.51 29.62
C ARG A 142 2.13 0.57 30.10
N ARG A 143 2.80 1.26 29.16
CA ARG A 143 3.75 2.34 29.48
C ARG A 143 3.08 3.48 30.24
N LEU A 144 1.89 3.89 29.82
CA LEU A 144 1.11 4.92 30.51
C LEU A 144 0.78 4.51 31.94
N ARG A 145 0.35 3.25 32.16
CA ARG A 145 0.09 2.74 33.51
C ARG A 145 1.35 2.80 34.38
N THR A 146 2.49 2.33 33.90
CA THR A 146 3.77 2.40 34.64
C THR A 146 4.09 3.83 35.09
N LEU A 147 4.01 4.81 34.18
CA LEU A 147 4.26 6.23 34.50
C LEU A 147 3.28 6.82 35.53
N LEU A 148 2.04 6.33 35.56
CA LEU A 148 1.01 6.74 36.53
C LEU A 148 1.11 6.03 37.87
N THR A 149 1.84 4.90 37.97
CA THR A 149 2.02 4.15 39.22
C THR A 149 3.36 4.42 39.91
N GLU A 150 4.34 4.99 39.19
CA GLU A 150 5.66 5.38 39.70
C GLU A 150 5.73 6.84 40.20
N ASN A 151 4.59 7.56 40.23
CA ASN A 151 4.38 8.84 40.92
C ASN A 151 3.46 8.65 42.13
#